data_AF-A0AAU7EJS0-F1
#
_entry.id   AF-A0AAU7EJS0-F1
#
_cell.length_a   1.000
_cell.length_b   1.000
_cell.length_c   1.000
_cell.angle_alpha   90.00
_cell.angle_beta   90.00
_cell.angle_gamma   90.00
#
_symmetry.space_group_name_H-M   'P 1'
#
loop_
_entity.id
_entity.type
_entity.pdbx_description
1 polymer ?
#
loop_
_entity_poly.entity_id
_entity_poly.type
_entity_poly.pdbx_seq_one_letter_code
_entity_poly.pdbx_strand_id
1 'polypeptide(L)'
;MTHEIMNSITPISSLADTLQKNLQLAIEHPEKTRLELEDLNAGVKTIKNRSEGLLKFAKTYRSLSKVTQLNLQRVKIEDLFNNIQRLMEPSIKAKNIHVEFNITSPKLELDIDMHLIEQVLINLILNAVDACKNGENALKLY
;
A
#
# COMPACT_ATOMS: atom_id res chain seq x y z
N MET A 1 5.92 13.75 -6.71
CA MET A 1 6.39 13.98 -5.32
C MET A 1 5.57 15.02 -4.60
N THR A 2 5.60 16.31 -5.00
CA THR A 2 4.84 17.38 -4.31
C THR A 2 3.33 17.13 -4.34
N HIS A 3 2.79 16.61 -5.45
CA HIS A 3 1.37 16.27 -5.56
C HIS A 3 0.91 15.19 -4.56
N GLU A 4 1.67 14.12 -4.35
CA GLU A 4 1.29 13.06 -3.39
C GLU A 4 1.44 13.51 -1.93
N ILE A 5 2.44 14.34 -1.65
CA ILE A 5 2.61 14.98 -0.34
C ILE A 5 1.43 15.91 -0.07
N MET A 6 1.06 16.77 -1.02
CA MET A 6 -0.06 17.72 -0.89
C MET A 6 -1.42 17.03 -0.80
N ASN A 7 -1.61 15.91 -1.52
CA ASN A 7 -2.84 15.10 -1.46
C ASN A 7 -3.06 14.45 -0.09
N SER A 8 -2.01 14.33 0.73
CA SER A 8 -2.11 13.83 2.10
C SER A 8 -2.11 14.95 3.13
N ILE A 9 -1.22 15.96 2.99
CA ILE A 9 -1.06 17.05 3.95
C ILE A 9 -2.27 17.99 3.97
N THR A 10 -2.81 18.37 2.81
CA THR A 10 -3.90 19.36 2.73
C THR A 10 -5.17 18.87 3.45
N PRO A 11 -5.66 17.63 3.21
CA PRO A 11 -6.82 17.13 3.94
C PRO A 11 -6.56 16.89 5.42
N ILE A 12 -5.34 16.48 5.81
CA ILE A 12 -4.97 16.32 7.22
C ILE A 12 -5.08 17.66 7.95
N SER A 13 -4.48 18.71 7.41
CA SER A 13 -4.49 20.05 8.03
C SER A 13 -5.92 20.60 8.12
N SER A 14 -6.69 20.55 7.04
CA SER A 14 -8.06 21.08 7.01
C SER A 14 -9.00 20.32 7.96
N LEU A 15 -8.84 19.00 8.10
CA LEU A 15 -9.63 18.20 9.02
C LEU A 15 -9.21 18.45 10.47
N ALA A 16 -7.91 18.56 10.75
CA ALA A 16 -7.40 18.91 12.07
C ALA A 16 -7.93 20.28 12.54
N ASP A 17 -7.91 21.30 11.66
CA ASP A 17 -8.46 22.63 11.96
C ASP A 17 -9.97 22.57 12.26
N THR A 18 -10.72 21.78 11.50
CA THR A 18 -12.17 21.60 11.74
C THR A 18 -12.42 20.95 13.09
N LEU A 19 -11.71 19.86 13.41
CA LEU A 19 -11.84 19.17 14.70
C LEU A 19 -11.43 20.08 15.86
N GLN A 20 -10.37 20.87 15.70
CA GLN A 20 -9.92 21.82 16.72
C GLN A 20 -10.97 22.90 16.97
N LYS A 21 -11.55 23.48 15.92
CA LYS A 21 -12.63 24.49 16.04
C LYS A 21 -13.85 23.91 16.75
N ASN A 22 -14.27 22.70 16.38
CA ASN A 22 -15.43 22.05 17.00
C ASN A 22 -15.17 21.74 18.48
N LEU A 23 -13.97 21.28 18.81
CA LEU A 23 -13.55 21.05 20.19
C LEU A 23 -13.51 22.36 21.00
N GLN A 24 -12.96 23.43 20.42
CA GLN A 24 -12.90 24.74 21.07
C GLN A 24 -14.30 25.29 21.38
N LEU A 25 -15.23 25.21 20.42
CA LEU A 25 -16.62 25.62 20.62
C LEU A 25 -17.32 24.81 21.73
N ALA A 26 -17.06 23.51 21.80
CA ALA A 26 -17.58 22.66 22.88
C ALA A 26 -16.99 23.00 24.25
N ILE A 27 -15.73 23.47 24.32
CA ILE A 27 -15.08 23.91 25.55
C ILE A 27 -15.62 25.29 25.99
N GLU A 28 -15.77 26.24 25.07
CA GLU A 28 -16.20 27.61 25.36
C GLU A 28 -17.71 27.70 25.63
N HIS A 29 -18.50 26.85 24.98
CA HIS A 29 -19.96 26.87 25.04
C HIS A 29 -20.56 25.46 25.26
N PRO A 30 -20.24 24.79 26.39
CA PRO A 30 -20.63 23.40 26.65
C PRO A 30 -22.16 23.17 26.66
N GLU A 31 -22.93 24.20 27.02
CA GLU A 31 -24.40 24.18 27.05
C GLU A 31 -25.04 24.31 25.64
N LYS A 32 -24.30 24.86 24.66
CA LYS A 32 -24.80 25.16 23.30
C LYS A 32 -24.19 24.28 22.21
N THR A 33 -23.02 23.71 22.49
CA THR A 33 -22.26 22.91 21.51
C THR A 33 -22.02 21.52 22.08
N ARG A 34 -22.80 20.55 21.59
CA ARG A 34 -22.56 19.14 21.90
C ARG A 34 -21.48 18.62 20.97
N LEU A 35 -20.35 18.20 21.54
CA LEU A 35 -19.31 17.52 20.78
C LEU A 35 -19.76 16.10 20.47
N GLU A 36 -19.86 15.76 19.19
CA GLU A 36 -20.13 14.40 18.75
C GLU A 36 -18.82 13.59 18.79
N LEU A 37 -18.70 12.73 19.81
CA LEU A 37 -17.50 11.91 20.00
C LEU A 37 -17.26 10.93 18.86
N GLU A 38 -18.32 10.49 18.18
CA GLU A 38 -18.23 9.63 16.99
C GLU A 38 -17.59 10.36 15.82
N ASP A 39 -18.00 11.60 15.54
CA ASP A 39 -17.40 12.46 14.52
C ASP A 39 -15.94 12.82 14.84
N LEU A 40 -15.64 13.13 16.10
CA LEU A 40 -14.28 13.37 16.54
C LEU A 40 -13.40 12.13 16.30
N ASN A 41 -13.88 10.95 16.70
CA ASN A 41 -13.16 9.70 16.51
C ASN A 41 -12.99 9.36 15.01
N ALA A 42 -14.01 9.57 14.19
CA ALA A 42 -13.95 9.37 12.74
C ALA A 42 -12.94 10.32 12.08
N GLY A 43 -12.93 11.59 12.50
CA GLY A 43 -11.98 12.59 12.03
C GLY A 43 -10.53 12.24 12.42
N VAL A 44 -10.29 11.91 13.69
CA VAL A 44 -8.97 11.48 14.19
C VAL A 44 -8.49 10.22 13.47
N LYS A 45 -9.37 9.23 13.27
CA LYS A 45 -9.06 8.00 12.53
C LYS A 45 -8.67 8.31 11.08
N THR A 46 -9.34 9.26 10.45
CA THR A 46 -9.02 9.71 9.08
C THR A 46 -7.64 10.37 9.01
N ILE A 47 -7.32 11.25 9.96
CA ILE A 47 -5.99 11.87 10.09
C ILE A 47 -4.92 10.78 10.26
N LYS A 48 -5.13 9.81 11.16
CA LYS A 48 -4.21 8.70 11.38
C LYS A 48 -3.93 7.92 10.09
N ASN A 49 -4.98 7.47 9.40
CA ASN A 49 -4.83 6.66 8.19
C ASN A 49 -4.07 7.41 7.08
N ARG A 50 -4.36 8.71 6.89
CA ARG A 50 -3.65 9.56 5.90
C ARG A 50 -2.18 9.76 6.28
N SER A 51 -1.90 9.96 7.57
CA SER A 51 -0.54 10.12 8.09
C SER A 51 0.29 8.85 7.92
N GLU A 52 -0.29 7.68 8.18
CA GLU A 52 0.35 6.37 7.94
C GLU A 52 0.65 6.15 6.46
N GLY A 53 -0.29 6.51 5.57
CA GLY A 53 -0.08 6.47 4.12
C GLY A 53 1.08 7.36 3.67
N LEU A 54 1.17 8.59 4.18
CA LEU A 54 2.26 9.52 3.89
C LEU A 54 3.62 8.99 4.40
N LEU A 55 3.64 8.39 5.59
CA LEU A 55 4.85 7.77 6.14
C LEU A 55 5.32 6.58 5.29
N LYS A 56 4.38 5.73 4.84
CA LYS A 56 4.68 4.63 3.91
C LYS A 56 5.25 5.17 2.60
N PHE A 57 4.64 6.21 2.03
CA PHE A 57 5.14 6.87 0.83
C PHE A 57 6.56 7.41 1.01
N ALA A 58 6.84 8.13 2.11
CA ALA A 58 8.17 8.65 2.40
C ALA A 58 9.23 7.54 2.54
N LYS A 59 8.88 6.41 3.17
CA LYS A 59 9.76 5.23 3.28
C LYS A 59 10.05 4.61 1.91
N THR A 60 9.03 4.42 1.07
CA THR A 60 9.18 3.91 -0.30
C THR A 60 10.00 4.87 -1.16
N TYR A 61 9.74 6.18 -1.09
CA TYR A 61 10.52 7.16 -1.83
C TYR A 61 11.99 7.15 -1.40
N ARG A 62 12.26 7.07 -0.09
CA ARG A 62 13.63 6.97 0.43
C ARG A 62 14.34 5.68 -0.01
N SER A 63 13.63 4.55 -0.15
CA SER A 63 14.23 3.33 -0.68
C SER A 63 14.57 3.44 -2.16
N LEU A 64 13.74 4.15 -2.94
CA LEU A 64 13.97 4.43 -4.36
C LEU A 64 15.07 5.48 -4.60
N SER A 65 15.20 6.46 -3.71
CA SER A 65 16.20 7.54 -3.82
C SER A 65 17.58 7.16 -3.28
N LYS A 66 17.68 6.05 -2.54
CA LYS A 66 18.98 5.43 -2.25
C LYS A 66 19.44 4.75 -3.53
N VAL A 67 20.61 5.13 -4.04
CA VAL A 67 21.28 4.36 -5.08
C VAL A 67 21.66 3.01 -4.47
N THR A 68 20.79 2.02 -4.61
CA THR A 68 21.15 0.62 -4.37
C THR A 68 22.10 0.21 -5.48
N GLN A 69 23.32 -0.17 -5.14
CA GLN A 69 24.14 -0.96 -6.06
C GLN A 69 23.33 -2.22 -6.39
N LEU A 70 23.07 -2.45 -7.68
CA LEU A 70 22.36 -3.64 -8.13
C LEU A 70 23.19 -4.87 -7.76
N ASN A 71 22.59 -5.80 -7.03
CA ASN A 71 23.19 -7.09 -6.75
C ASN A 71 22.72 -8.10 -7.81
N LEU A 72 23.24 -7.97 -9.03
CA LEU A 72 22.88 -8.85 -10.13
C LEU A 72 23.42 -10.25 -9.88
N GLN A 73 22.53 -11.23 -9.98
CA GLN A 73 22.84 -12.65 -9.90
C GLN A 73 22.07 -13.39 -10.99
N ARG A 74 22.63 -14.51 -11.44
CA ARG A 74 21.96 -15.41 -12.37
C ARG A 74 20.86 -16.16 -11.63
N VAL A 75 19.61 -15.88 -11.98
CA VAL A 75 18.42 -16.41 -11.30
C VAL A 75 17.59 -17.22 -12.27
N LYS A 76 17.20 -18.43 -11.86
CA LYS A 76 16.16 -19.20 -12.53
C LYS A 76 14.80 -18.60 -12.23
N ILE A 77 14.04 -18.30 -13.28
CA ILE A 77 12.73 -17.64 -13.14
C ILE A 77 11.71 -18.54 -12.44
N GLU A 78 11.87 -19.86 -12.58
CA GLU A 78 11.07 -20.84 -11.84
C GLU A 78 11.24 -20.70 -10.32
N ASP A 79 12.48 -20.55 -9.83
CA ASP A 79 12.75 -20.39 -8.40
C ASP A 79 12.17 -19.08 -7.85
N LEU A 80 12.25 -18.01 -8.63
CA LEU A 80 11.65 -16.69 -8.32
C LEU A 80 10.13 -16.80 -8.14
N PHE A 81 9.43 -17.40 -9.11
CA PHE A 81 7.97 -17.53 -9.05
C PHE A 81 7.52 -18.49 -7.96
N ASN A 82 8.23 -19.60 -7.75
CA ASN A 82 7.99 -20.51 -6.63
C ASN A 82 8.11 -19.81 -5.27
N ASN A 83 9.11 -18.93 -5.10
CA ASN A 83 9.26 -18.15 -3.88
C ASN A 83 8.10 -17.17 -3.67
N ILE A 84 7.75 -16.42 -4.71
CA ILE A 84 6.63 -15.45 -4.67
C ILE A 84 5.31 -16.16 -4.35
N GLN A 85 5.03 -17.29 -5.00
CA GLN A 85 3.82 -18.08 -4.75
C GLN A 85 3.71 -18.49 -3.29
N ARG A 86 4.79 -19.03 -2.70
CA ARG A 86 4.86 -19.42 -1.29
C ARG A 86 4.67 -18.24 -0.35
N LEU A 87 5.31 -17.11 -0.62
CA LEU A 87 5.21 -15.89 0.18
C LEU A 87 3.79 -15.30 0.18
N MET A 88 3.14 -15.33 -0.99
CA MET A 88 1.85 -14.68 -1.21
C MET A 88 0.64 -15.57 -0.93
N GLU A 89 0.82 -16.89 -0.85
CA GLU A 89 -0.25 -17.87 -0.67
C GLU A 89 -1.24 -17.52 0.45
N PRO A 90 -0.81 -17.13 1.68
CA PRO A 90 -1.75 -16.80 2.74
C PRO A 90 -2.64 -15.59 2.38
N SER A 91 -2.05 -14.56 1.77
CA SER A 91 -2.73 -13.31 1.40
C SER A 91 -3.71 -13.50 0.24
N ILE A 92 -3.34 -14.36 -0.72
CA ILE A 92 -4.17 -14.71 -1.88
C ILE A 92 -5.36 -15.58 -1.45
N LYS A 93 -5.11 -16.62 -0.64
CA LYS A 93 -6.16 -17.51 -0.11
C LYS A 93 -7.19 -16.76 0.72
N ALA A 94 -6.75 -15.82 1.57
CA ALA A 94 -7.64 -15.01 2.39
C ALA A 94 -8.64 -14.17 1.57
N LYS A 95 -8.33 -13.90 0.29
CA LYS A 95 -9.18 -13.13 -0.63
C LYS A 95 -9.89 -14.00 -1.68
N ASN A 96 -9.76 -15.33 -1.59
CA ASN A 96 -10.36 -16.29 -2.52
C ASN A 96 -10.02 -16.01 -3.99
N ILE A 97 -8.78 -15.56 -4.26
CA ILE A 97 -8.28 -15.28 -5.61
C ILE A 97 -7.36 -16.42 -6.03
N HIS A 98 -7.33 -16.71 -7.32
CA HIS A 98 -6.36 -17.63 -7.91
C HIS A 98 -5.29 -16.85 -8.67
N VAL A 99 -4.03 -17.21 -8.44
CA VAL A 99 -2.86 -16.65 -9.15
C VAL A 99 -2.12 -17.81 -9.78
N GLU A 100 -1.86 -17.71 -11.08
CA GLU A 100 -1.17 -18.72 -11.88
C GLU A 100 0.07 -18.07 -12.51
N PHE A 101 1.22 -18.75 -12.40
CA PHE A 101 2.47 -18.35 -13.05
C PHE A 101 2.74 -19.32 -14.21
N ASN A 102 2.76 -18.81 -15.44
CA ASN A 102 2.98 -19.62 -16.64
C ASN A 102 4.38 -19.38 -17.20
N ILE A 103 5.27 -20.37 -17.04
CA ILE A 103 6.65 -20.30 -17.54
C ILE A 103 6.74 -21.11 -18.84
N THR A 104 6.90 -20.43 -19.98
CA THR A 104 7.02 -21.10 -21.30
C THR A 104 8.38 -21.78 -21.50
N SER A 105 9.42 -21.32 -20.79
CA SER A 105 10.77 -21.86 -20.85
C SER A 105 11.28 -22.18 -19.44
N PRO A 106 11.21 -23.45 -18.98
CA PRO A 106 11.63 -23.85 -17.63
C PRO A 106 13.11 -23.61 -17.34
N LYS A 107 13.94 -23.45 -18.38
CA LYS A 107 15.38 -23.19 -18.26
C LYS A 107 15.72 -21.70 -18.37
N LEU A 108 14.72 -20.81 -18.30
CA LEU A 108 14.95 -19.37 -18.38
C LEU A 108 15.72 -18.89 -17.15
N GLU A 109 16.91 -18.37 -17.41
CA GLU A 109 17.77 -17.72 -16.43
C GLU A 109 18.01 -16.27 -16.86
N LEU A 110 17.91 -15.34 -15.92
CA LEU A 110 18.17 -13.92 -16.14
C LEU A 110 19.19 -13.41 -15.11
N ASP A 111 20.03 -12.47 -15.53
CA ASP A 111 20.96 -11.77 -14.65
C ASP A 111 20.23 -10.55 -14.06
N ILE A 112 19.63 -10.72 -12.87
CA ILE A 112 18.74 -9.75 -12.22
C ILE A 112 19.10 -9.56 -10.76
N ASP A 113 18.69 -8.42 -10.18
CA ASP A 113 18.62 -8.27 -8.74
C ASP A 113 17.32 -8.91 -8.24
N MET A 114 17.43 -10.16 -7.75
CA MET A 114 16.29 -10.96 -7.33
C MET A 114 15.40 -10.22 -6.33
N HIS A 115 15.99 -9.54 -5.35
CA HIS A 115 15.24 -8.89 -4.27
C HIS A 115 14.40 -7.73 -4.80
N LEU A 116 14.96 -6.92 -5.70
CA LEU A 116 14.25 -5.80 -6.30
C LEU A 116 13.11 -6.29 -7.21
N ILE A 117 13.35 -7.32 -8.02
CA ILE A 117 12.32 -7.91 -8.89
C ILE A 117 11.20 -8.54 -8.06
N GLU A 118 11.52 -9.27 -7.00
CA GLU A 118 10.52 -9.83 -6.06
C GLU A 118 9.61 -8.74 -5.50
N GLN A 119 10.19 -7.63 -5.02
CA GLN A 119 9.41 -6.51 -4.50
C GLN A 119 8.46 -5.91 -5.55
N VAL A 120 8.93 -5.73 -6.79
CA VAL A 120 8.10 -5.22 -7.88
C VAL A 120 6.93 -6.18 -8.14
N LEU A 121 7.21 -7.48 -8.30
CA LEU A 121 6.18 -8.48 -8.59
C LEU A 121 5.17 -8.62 -7.45
N ILE A 122 5.62 -8.63 -6.20
CA ILE A 122 4.73 -8.66 -5.03
C ILE A 122 3.80 -7.45 -5.01
N ASN A 123 4.33 -6.24 -5.27
CA ASN A 123 3.50 -5.03 -5.32
C ASN A 123 2.47 -5.09 -6.45
N LEU A 124 2.83 -5.61 -7.62
CA LEU A 124 1.91 -5.79 -8.73
C LEU A 124 0.80 -6.81 -8.38
N ILE A 125 1.16 -7.94 -7.77
CA ILE A 125 0.19 -8.95 -7.34
C ILE A 125 -0.76 -8.38 -6.28
N LEU A 126 -0.25 -7.65 -5.29
CA LEU A 126 -1.08 -7.02 -4.26
C LEU A 126 -2.07 -6.00 -4.87
N ASN A 127 -1.60 -5.17 -5.79
CA ASN A 127 -2.45 -4.21 -6.50
C ASN A 127 -3.53 -4.92 -7.31
N ALA A 128 -3.18 -5.99 -8.01
CA ALA A 128 -4.12 -6.80 -8.78
C ALA A 128 -5.16 -7.48 -7.87
N VAL A 129 -4.71 -8.04 -6.76
CA VAL A 129 -5.55 -8.67 -5.74
C VAL A 129 -6.53 -7.67 -5.11
N ASP A 130 -6.11 -6.43 -4.87
CA ASP A 130 -6.99 -5.36 -4.39
C ASP A 130 -7.98 -4.89 -5.46
N ALA A 131 -7.61 -4.93 -6.74
CA ALA A 131 -8.49 -4.60 -7.85
C ALA A 131 -9.57 -5.68 -8.11
N CYS A 132 -9.29 -6.95 -7.77
CA CYS A 132 -10.25 -8.06 -7.85
C CYS A 132 -11.38 -8.01 -6.81
N LYS A 133 -11.52 -6.92 -6.03
CA LYS A 133 -12.66 -6.67 -5.13
C LYS A 133 -13.92 -6.41 -5.94
N ASN A 134 -14.49 -7.49 -6.47
CA ASN A 134 -15.84 -7.76 -6.98
C ASN A 134 -15.66 -8.93 -7.95
N GLY A 135 -15.95 -10.14 -7.46
CA GLY A 135 -15.57 -11.37 -8.12
C GLY A 135 -16.05 -11.42 -9.56
N GLU A 136 -15.11 -11.45 -10.51
CA GLU A 136 -15.29 -12.08 -11.82
C GLU A 136 -14.02 -12.19 -12.69
N ASN A 137 -12.86 -11.64 -12.31
CA ASN A 137 -11.66 -11.75 -13.15
C ASN A 137 -10.49 -12.45 -12.43
N ALA A 138 -10.25 -13.71 -12.81
CA ALA A 138 -8.99 -14.39 -12.54
C ALA A 138 -7.86 -13.69 -13.32
N LEU A 139 -6.82 -13.22 -12.64
CA LEU A 139 -5.66 -12.62 -13.30
C LEU A 139 -4.74 -13.71 -13.83
N LYS A 140 -4.49 -13.68 -15.15
CA LYS A 140 -3.36 -14.35 -15.79
C LYS A 140 -2.21 -13.36 -15.93
N LEU A 141 -1.09 -13.63 -15.27
CA LEU A 141 0.17 -12.92 -15.51
C LEU A 141 0.93 -13.70 -16.58
N TYR A 142 1.20 -13.05 -17.72
CA TYR A 142 1.98 -13.59 -18.84
C TYR A 142 3.46 -13.27 -18.68
#